data_AF-A0A7J8VV09-F1
#
_entry.id   AF-A0A7J8VV09-F1
#
_cell.length_a   1.000
_cell.length_b   1.000
_cell.length_c   1.000
_cell.angle_alpha   90.00
_cell.angle_beta   90.00
_cell.angle_gamma   90.00
#
_symmetry.space_group_name_H-M   'P 1'
#
loop_
_entity.id
_entity.type
_entity.pdbx_description
1 polymer ?
#
loop_
_entity_poly.entity_id
_entity_poly.type
_entity_poly.pdbx_seq_one_letter_code
_entity_poly.pdbx_strand_id
1 'polypeptide(L)'
;KKKEEEKAREKELNDLFKIAVTQPKVPPGVDPKSIVCEFFKAGQCTKGFKCKFSHDLNVQRKGEKIDIYSDKRDQETMEDWDQETLEKVVESKKTEYNQNKPTEIVCKHFLEAVEKKQYGWFWVCPNGGKDCHYRHALPPGYVLKSQMKALLEEESEKITIEEEIENQRSKTTSSTPMTTELFMQWKTKKMEEREVSLAAQRADRAKNDRMSGRELFLSDASLFVDDAEAYEAYHREEPEDTEQK
;
A
#
# COMPACT_ATOMS: atom_id res chain seq x y z
N LYS A 1 -0.84 14.00 -49.92
CA LYS A 1 -2.19 14.30 -49.39
C LYS A 1 -2.52 13.43 -48.18
N LYS A 2 -2.81 12.13 -48.29
CA LYS A 2 -3.09 11.25 -47.11
C LYS A 2 -2.04 11.31 -45.97
N LYS A 3 -0.75 11.23 -46.28
CA LYS A 3 0.34 11.30 -45.27
C LYS A 3 0.46 12.66 -44.56
N GLU A 4 0.00 13.73 -45.23
CA GLU A 4 0.07 15.10 -44.70
C GLU A 4 -1.15 15.41 -43.84
N GLU A 5 -2.32 14.90 -44.23
CA GLU A 5 -3.56 14.91 -43.44
C GLU A 5 -3.45 14.03 -42.18
N GLU A 6 -2.77 12.88 -42.27
CA GLU A 6 -2.47 12.02 -41.12
C GLU A 6 -1.52 12.73 -40.13
N LYS A 7 -0.45 13.34 -40.64
CA LYS A 7 0.47 14.16 -39.83
C LYS A 7 -0.20 15.40 -39.23
N ALA A 8 -1.21 15.97 -39.89
CA ALA A 8 -2.01 17.07 -39.36
C ALA A 8 -2.93 16.57 -38.23
N ARG A 9 -3.63 15.45 -38.42
CA ARG A 9 -4.44 14.81 -37.36
C ARG A 9 -3.60 14.41 -36.15
N GLU A 10 -2.41 13.85 -36.36
CA GLU A 10 -1.50 13.53 -35.26
C GLU A 10 -1.04 14.78 -34.50
N LYS A 11 -0.83 15.91 -35.19
CA LYS A 11 -0.51 17.19 -34.53
C LYS A 11 -1.69 17.73 -33.73
N GLU A 12 -2.90 17.70 -34.30
CA GLU A 12 -4.12 18.15 -33.60
C GLU A 12 -4.42 17.29 -32.37
N LEU A 13 -4.26 15.97 -32.47
CA LEU A 13 -4.38 15.07 -31.32
C LEU A 13 -3.31 15.37 -30.27
N ASN A 14 -2.05 15.53 -30.68
CA ASN A 14 -0.97 15.90 -29.75
C ASN A 14 -1.24 17.24 -29.06
N ASP A 15 -1.79 18.24 -29.76
CA ASP A 15 -2.12 19.54 -29.19
C ASP A 15 -3.30 19.48 -28.22
N LEU A 16 -4.27 18.59 -28.47
CA LEU A 16 -5.37 18.32 -27.52
C LEU A 16 -4.87 17.61 -26.25
N PHE A 17 -3.94 16.66 -26.37
CA PHE A 17 -3.37 15.94 -25.24
C PHE A 17 -2.33 16.74 -24.43
N LYS A 18 -1.70 17.78 -25.01
CA LYS A 18 -0.77 18.68 -24.30
C LYS A 18 -1.41 19.41 -23.12
N ILE A 19 -2.73 19.65 -23.16
CA ILE A 19 -3.46 20.39 -22.12
C ILE A 19 -3.62 19.54 -20.84
N ALA A 20 -3.55 18.21 -20.95
CA ALA A 20 -3.81 17.29 -19.84
C ALA A 20 -2.59 17.02 -18.94
N VAL A 21 -1.36 17.35 -19.39
CA VAL A 21 -0.13 17.03 -18.64
C VAL A 21 0.25 18.19 -17.73
N THR A 22 -0.11 18.12 -16.45
CA THR A 22 0.17 19.14 -15.44
C THR A 22 1.30 18.73 -14.52
N GLN A 23 2.44 19.42 -14.56
CA GLN A 23 3.57 19.08 -13.68
C GLN A 23 3.26 19.29 -12.18
N PRO A 24 3.62 18.34 -11.31
CA PRO A 24 3.47 18.46 -9.87
C PRO A 24 4.37 19.57 -9.32
N LYS A 25 3.84 20.34 -8.37
CA LYS A 25 4.59 21.40 -7.68
C LYS A 25 5.66 20.74 -6.80
N VAL A 26 6.89 21.25 -6.89
CA VAL A 26 8.02 20.76 -6.10
C VAL A 26 7.80 21.12 -4.62
N PRO A 27 7.84 20.14 -3.69
CA PRO A 27 7.80 20.41 -2.25
C PRO A 27 9.01 21.25 -1.80
N PRO A 28 8.88 22.11 -0.77
CA PRO A 28 10.01 22.89 -0.26
C PRO A 28 11.09 21.96 0.31
N GLY A 29 12.34 22.15 -0.14
CA GLY A 29 13.52 21.38 0.31
C GLY A 29 13.91 20.19 -0.56
N VAL A 30 13.17 19.91 -1.64
CA VAL A 30 13.51 18.84 -2.60
C VAL A 30 14.05 19.45 -3.89
N ASP A 31 15.20 18.98 -4.36
CA ASP A 31 15.80 19.47 -5.60
C ASP A 31 14.88 19.16 -6.81
N PRO A 32 14.52 20.15 -7.65
CA PRO A 32 13.61 19.93 -8.78
C PRO A 32 14.07 18.87 -9.78
N LYS A 33 15.39 18.65 -9.88
CA LYS A 33 15.99 17.59 -10.71
C LYS A 33 15.86 16.19 -10.13
N SER A 34 15.41 16.03 -8.87
CA SER A 34 15.07 14.71 -8.31
C SER A 34 13.66 14.25 -8.72
N ILE A 35 12.90 15.08 -9.42
CA ILE A 35 11.55 14.76 -9.89
C ILE A 35 11.61 14.60 -11.41
N VAL A 36 11.03 13.51 -11.92
CA VAL A 36 10.97 13.25 -13.36
C VAL A 36 10.02 14.24 -14.03
N CYS A 37 10.46 14.80 -15.15
CA CYS A 37 9.67 15.68 -15.99
C CYS A 37 8.51 14.89 -16.60
N GLU A 38 7.27 15.20 -16.25
CA GLU A 38 6.10 14.52 -16.82
C GLU A 38 5.95 14.79 -18.32
N PHE A 39 6.36 15.97 -18.80
CA PHE A 39 6.44 16.24 -20.23
C PHE A 39 7.50 15.38 -20.93
N PHE A 40 8.59 15.01 -20.25
CA PHE A 40 9.59 14.11 -20.81
C PHE A 40 9.07 12.67 -20.85
N LYS A 41 8.39 12.24 -19.78
CA LYS A 41 7.69 10.96 -19.73
C LYS A 41 6.64 10.82 -20.84
N ALA A 42 5.95 11.92 -21.16
CA ALA A 42 5.00 11.99 -22.28
C ALA A 42 5.66 12.21 -23.65
N GLY A 43 7.00 12.32 -23.74
CA GLY A 43 7.73 12.53 -24.99
C GLY A 43 7.58 13.94 -25.60
N GLN A 44 7.03 14.89 -24.86
CA GLN A 44 6.67 16.24 -25.33
C GLN A 44 7.55 17.35 -24.73
N CYS A 45 8.62 17.01 -23.99
CA CYS A 45 9.50 18.00 -23.38
C CYS A 45 10.40 18.70 -24.40
N THR A 46 10.16 19.99 -24.65
CA THR A 46 10.96 20.84 -25.53
C THR A 46 12.22 21.42 -24.87
N LYS A 47 12.39 21.24 -23.55
CA LYS A 47 13.43 21.90 -22.75
C LYS A 47 14.77 21.14 -22.72
N GLY A 48 14.79 19.88 -23.15
CA GLY A 48 16.01 19.06 -23.21
C GLY A 48 16.82 19.11 -21.90
N PHE A 49 18.14 19.28 -22.00
CA PHE A 49 19.06 19.38 -20.86
C PHE A 49 18.86 20.61 -19.94
N LYS A 50 18.15 21.63 -20.41
CA LYS A 50 17.82 22.83 -19.61
C LYS A 50 16.51 22.67 -18.83
N CYS A 51 15.90 21.49 -18.87
CA CYS A 51 14.71 21.22 -18.07
C CYS A 51 15.03 21.32 -16.57
N LYS A 52 14.13 21.96 -15.82
CA LYS A 52 14.20 22.06 -14.35
C LYS A 52 14.03 20.68 -13.68
N PHE A 53 13.40 19.74 -14.39
CA PHE A 53 13.04 18.41 -13.93
C PHE A 53 13.90 17.35 -14.63
N SER A 54 14.10 16.19 -14.01
CA SER A 54 14.95 15.14 -14.55
C SER A 54 14.32 14.43 -15.75
N HIS A 55 15.16 14.07 -16.71
CA HIS A 55 14.84 13.24 -17.87
C HIS A 55 15.32 11.79 -17.68
N ASP A 56 15.71 11.40 -16.47
CA ASP A 56 16.08 10.05 -16.14
C ASP A 56 14.86 9.30 -15.60
N LEU A 57 14.33 8.35 -16.38
CA LEU A 57 13.19 7.51 -16.00
C LEU A 57 13.49 6.65 -14.77
N ASN A 58 14.76 6.42 -14.47
CA ASN A 58 15.20 5.65 -13.30
C ASN A 58 14.92 6.39 -11.99
N VAL A 59 14.86 7.73 -12.02
CA VAL A 59 14.52 8.57 -10.85
C VAL A 59 13.07 8.38 -10.42
N GLN A 60 12.18 7.91 -11.31
CA GLN A 60 10.80 7.57 -10.94
C GLN A 60 10.64 6.17 -10.34
N ARG A 61 11.70 5.35 -10.31
CA ARG A 61 11.68 4.14 -9.49
C ARG A 61 11.65 4.59 -8.04
N LYS A 62 10.45 4.76 -7.51
CA LYS A 62 10.18 4.79 -6.08
C LYS A 62 10.78 3.49 -5.57
N GLY A 63 12.00 3.54 -5.05
CA GLY A 63 12.58 2.42 -4.33
C GLY A 63 11.58 1.96 -3.28
N GLU A 64 11.68 0.69 -2.89
CA GLU A 64 10.86 0.14 -1.82
C GLU A 64 10.80 1.15 -0.67
N LYS A 65 9.57 1.49 -0.25
CA LYS A 65 9.37 2.41 0.86
C LYS A 65 10.13 1.79 2.04
N ILE A 66 11.13 2.51 2.53
CA ILE A 66 11.87 2.09 3.71
C ILE A 66 10.85 1.83 4.81
N ASP A 67 10.86 0.61 5.34
CA ASP A 67 9.99 0.25 6.45
C ASP A 67 10.33 1.14 7.64
N ILE A 68 9.33 1.87 8.11
CA ILE A 68 9.44 2.89 9.16
C ILE A 68 9.57 2.23 10.54
N TYR A 69 9.26 0.93 10.64
CA TYR A 69 9.24 0.18 11.89
C TYR A 69 10.50 -0.68 12.09
N SER A 70 11.28 -0.93 11.04
CA SER A 70 12.56 -1.65 11.12
C SER A 70 13.75 -0.69 11.06
N ASP A 71 14.61 -0.69 12.08
CA ASP A 71 15.90 0.02 12.00
C ASP A 71 16.87 -0.86 11.19
N LYS A 72 17.47 -0.32 10.11
CA LYS A 72 18.41 -1.07 9.26
C LYS A 72 19.64 -1.59 10.03
N ARG A 73 19.91 -1.05 11.22
CA ARG A 73 21.00 -1.51 12.11
C ARG A 73 20.69 -2.84 12.81
N ASP A 74 19.43 -3.26 12.87
CA ASP A 74 19.03 -4.51 13.53
C ASP A 74 19.09 -5.74 12.61
N GLN A 75 19.36 -5.56 11.31
CA GLN A 75 19.38 -6.66 10.33
C GLN A 75 20.67 -7.51 10.38
N GLU A 76 21.67 -7.14 11.17
CA GLU A 76 22.87 -7.96 11.39
C GLU A 76 22.64 -8.92 12.56
N THR A 77 22.00 -10.05 12.28
CA THR A 77 21.85 -11.17 13.22
C THR A 77 23.20 -11.87 13.44
N MET A 78 23.53 -12.18 14.70
CA MET A 78 24.77 -12.83 15.16
C MET A 78 25.07 -14.20 14.53
N GLU A 79 24.13 -14.75 13.78
CA GLU A 79 24.18 -16.10 13.22
C GLU A 79 25.15 -16.21 12.02
N ASP A 80 25.47 -15.09 11.36
CA ASP A 80 26.39 -15.02 10.21
C ASP A 80 27.80 -14.52 10.58
N TRP A 81 28.15 -14.49 11.87
CA TRP A 81 29.43 -13.94 12.33
C TRP A 81 30.54 -14.99 12.32
N ASP A 82 31.51 -14.84 11.41
CA ASP A 82 32.72 -15.69 11.36
C ASP A 82 33.63 -15.47 12.59
N GLN A 83 34.44 -16.48 12.93
CA GLN A 83 35.40 -16.47 14.06
C GLN A 83 36.31 -15.21 14.08
N GLU A 84 36.77 -14.73 12.92
CA GLU A 84 37.60 -13.51 12.84
C GLU A 84 36.83 -12.23 13.19
N THR A 85 35.51 -12.19 12.92
CA THR A 85 34.65 -11.04 13.27
C THR A 85 34.37 -11.03 14.77
N LEU A 86 34.19 -12.20 15.38
CA LEU A 86 34.07 -12.36 16.83
C LEU A 86 35.34 -11.87 17.55
N GLU A 87 36.53 -12.24 17.07
CA GLU A 87 37.80 -11.81 17.65
C GLU A 87 37.98 -10.28 17.57
N LYS A 88 37.64 -9.66 16.42
CA LYS A 88 37.64 -8.20 16.25
C LYS A 88 36.66 -7.47 17.19
N VAL A 89 35.46 -8.04 17.40
CA VAL A 89 34.47 -7.47 18.33
C VAL A 89 34.90 -7.62 19.80
N VAL A 90 35.60 -8.70 20.15
CA VAL A 90 36.18 -8.88 21.49
C VAL A 90 37.34 -7.91 21.73
N GLU A 91 38.21 -7.71 20.75
CA GLU A 91 39.34 -6.75 20.82
C GLU A 91 38.82 -5.31 20.99
N SER A 92 37.82 -4.92 20.18
CA SER A 92 37.19 -3.60 20.26
C SER A 92 36.35 -3.35 21.52
N LYS A 93 35.83 -4.41 22.17
CA LYS A 93 35.15 -4.30 23.48
C LYS A 93 36.11 -4.18 24.65
N LYS A 94 37.38 -4.56 24.51
CA LYS A 94 38.38 -4.49 25.60
C LYS A 94 38.93 -3.09 25.83
N THR A 95 38.92 -2.21 24.82
CA THR A 95 39.60 -0.90 24.90
C THR A 95 38.70 0.24 25.36
N GLU A 96 37.39 0.23 25.10
CA GLU A 96 36.46 1.23 25.64
C GLU A 96 35.08 0.63 25.93
N TYR A 97 34.54 0.93 27.11
CA TYR A 97 33.16 0.60 27.48
C TYR A 97 32.22 1.40 26.57
N ASN A 98 31.77 0.79 25.47
CA ASN A 98 30.91 1.41 24.45
C ASN A 98 29.66 2.03 25.08
N GLN A 99 29.70 3.33 25.41
CA GLN A 99 28.56 4.10 25.91
C GLN A 99 27.52 4.37 24.80
N ASN A 100 27.87 4.05 23.55
CA ASN A 100 27.05 4.26 22.37
C ASN A 100 26.22 3.01 22.01
N LYS A 101 25.62 2.34 23.00
CA LYS A 101 24.54 1.39 22.67
C LYS A 101 23.38 2.21 22.10
N PRO A 102 22.80 1.82 20.94
CA PRO A 102 21.62 2.49 20.42
C PRO A 102 20.53 2.41 21.49
N THR A 103 20.06 3.57 21.93
CA THR A 103 18.98 3.64 22.91
C THR A 103 17.67 3.20 22.28
N GLU A 104 16.82 2.55 23.08
CA GLU A 104 15.44 2.22 22.69
C GLU A 104 14.58 3.48 22.46
N ILE A 105 15.07 4.62 22.92
CA ILE A 105 14.46 5.94 22.73
C ILE A 105 14.56 6.35 21.25
N VAL A 106 13.41 6.72 20.69
CA VAL A 106 13.30 7.14 19.29
C VAL A 106 13.90 8.54 19.10
N CYS A 107 14.63 8.74 18.02
CA CYS A 107 15.24 10.03 17.70
C CYS A 107 14.16 11.10 17.46
N LYS A 108 14.31 12.28 18.11
CA LYS A 108 13.41 13.41 17.91
C LYS A 108 13.36 13.89 16.46
N HIS A 109 14.51 13.99 15.79
CA HIS A 109 14.59 14.42 14.40
C HIS A 109 13.96 13.41 13.44
N PHE A 110 13.98 12.13 13.80
CA PHE A 110 13.26 11.10 13.07
C PHE A 110 11.75 11.31 13.18
N LEU A 111 11.21 11.52 14.39
CA LEU A 111 9.79 11.80 14.58
C LEU A 111 9.34 13.02 13.76
N GLU A 112 10.12 14.10 13.77
CA GLU A 112 9.84 15.31 12.97
C GLU A 112 9.89 15.04 11.46
N ALA A 113 10.85 14.25 10.99
CA ALA A 113 11.00 13.90 9.57
C ALA A 113 9.88 12.99 9.07
N VAL A 114 9.45 12.03 9.89
CA VAL A 114 8.32 11.13 9.57
C VAL A 114 7.01 11.93 9.59
N GLU A 115 6.81 12.85 10.54
CA GLU A 115 5.64 13.73 10.58
C GLU A 115 5.56 14.67 9.37
N LYS A 116 6.71 15.19 8.93
CA LYS A 116 6.83 16.00 7.70
C LYS A 116 6.83 15.17 6.40
N LYS A 117 6.76 13.84 6.49
CA LYS A 117 6.85 12.90 5.35
C LYS A 117 8.13 13.08 4.51
N GLN A 118 9.20 13.56 5.14
CA GLN A 118 10.52 13.78 4.54
C GLN A 118 11.49 12.63 4.84
N TYR A 119 11.10 11.68 5.68
CA TYR A 119 11.86 10.45 5.91
C TYR A 119 11.85 9.57 4.65
N GLY A 120 13.05 9.24 4.15
CA GLY A 120 13.22 8.48 2.92
C GLY A 120 14.70 8.17 2.65
N TRP A 121 15.00 7.67 1.45
CA TRP A 121 16.33 7.19 1.06
C TRP A 121 17.45 8.23 1.24
N PHE A 122 17.14 9.51 1.12
CA PHE A 122 18.11 10.60 1.24
C PHE A 122 18.08 11.29 2.61
N TRP A 123 17.26 10.81 3.56
CA TRP A 123 17.19 11.43 4.88
C TRP A 123 18.36 10.98 5.75
N VAL A 124 19.16 11.95 6.20
CA VAL A 124 20.27 11.74 7.14
C VAL A 124 19.90 12.42 8.45
N CYS A 125 19.98 11.68 9.56
CA CYS A 125 19.73 12.26 10.86
C CYS A 125 20.75 13.37 11.18
N PRO A 126 20.31 14.58 11.55
CA PRO A 126 21.21 15.67 11.95
C PRO A 126 22.08 15.33 13.16
N ASN A 127 21.65 14.37 13.99
CA ASN A 127 22.32 13.94 15.22
C ASN A 127 23.34 12.79 14.99
N GLY A 128 23.94 12.69 13.80
CA GLY A 128 25.00 11.73 13.50
C GLY A 128 24.69 10.68 12.42
N GLY A 129 23.65 10.86 11.61
CA GLY A 129 23.37 10.00 10.47
C GLY A 129 23.14 8.53 10.85
N LYS A 130 24.13 7.67 10.60
CA LYS A 130 24.12 6.25 10.97
C LYS A 130 24.55 6.00 12.43
N ASP A 131 25.33 6.92 13.00
CA ASP A 131 25.89 6.85 14.36
C ASP A 131 25.00 7.55 15.39
N CYS A 132 23.75 7.86 15.03
CA CYS A 132 22.81 8.47 15.95
C CYS A 132 22.57 7.53 17.15
N HIS A 133 22.76 8.06 18.35
CA HIS A 133 22.55 7.33 19.61
C HIS A 133 21.10 6.88 19.82
N TYR A 134 20.15 7.49 19.12
CA TYR A 134 18.72 7.22 19.22
C TYR A 134 18.23 6.33 18.07
N ARG A 135 17.16 5.57 18.30
CA ARG A 135 16.58 4.66 17.31
C ARG A 135 15.89 5.41 16.16
N HIS A 136 16.06 4.94 14.93
CA HIS A 136 15.43 5.52 13.73
C HIS A 136 14.30 4.64 13.19
N ALA A 137 13.48 4.14 14.12
CA ALA A 137 12.29 3.36 13.82
C ALA A 137 11.19 3.78 14.78
N LEU A 138 9.93 3.74 14.32
CA LEU A 138 8.80 3.98 15.19
C LEU A 138 8.60 2.79 16.14
N PRO A 139 8.24 3.02 17.42
CA PRO A 139 7.87 1.93 18.31
C PRO A 139 6.67 1.16 17.75
N PRO A 140 6.58 -0.16 17.99
CA PRO A 140 5.43 -0.95 17.57
C PRO A 140 4.15 -0.37 18.18
N GLY A 141 3.17 -0.06 17.32
CA GLY A 141 1.88 0.53 17.73
C GLY A 141 1.86 2.06 17.82
N TYR A 142 2.96 2.77 17.55
CA TYR A 142 2.94 4.24 17.50
C TYR A 142 2.27 4.76 16.23
N VAL A 143 1.10 5.38 16.39
CA VAL A 143 0.39 6.06 15.30
C VAL A 143 0.80 7.52 15.24
N LEU A 144 1.16 8.02 14.06
CA LEU A 144 1.50 9.42 13.87
C LEU A 144 0.34 10.34 14.25
N LYS A 145 0.66 11.50 14.86
CA LYS A 145 -0.32 12.53 15.23
C LYS A 145 -1.20 12.98 14.06
N SER A 146 -0.62 13.06 12.86
CA SER A 146 -1.35 13.41 11.64
C SER A 146 -2.33 12.33 11.19
N GLN A 147 -2.00 11.05 11.39
CA GLN A 147 -2.90 9.92 11.07
C GLN A 147 -4.00 9.79 12.13
N MET A 148 -3.65 9.92 13.41
CA MET A 148 -4.62 9.99 14.51
C MET A 148 -5.64 11.12 14.30
N LYS A 149 -5.17 12.32 13.92
CA LYS A 149 -6.07 13.44 13.62
C LYS A 149 -7.02 13.13 12.46
N ALA A 150 -6.51 12.54 11.38
CA ALA A 150 -7.33 12.19 10.22
C ALA A 150 -8.40 11.14 10.57
N LEU A 151 -8.05 10.14 11.38
CA LEU A 151 -9.01 9.13 11.85
C LEU A 151 -10.08 9.73 12.77
N LEU A 152 -9.69 10.60 13.70
CA LEU A 152 -10.65 11.32 14.54
C LEU A 152 -11.59 12.22 13.73
N GLU A 153 -11.07 12.89 12.69
CA GLU A 153 -11.87 13.73 11.79
C GLU A 153 -12.89 12.88 11.03
N GLU A 154 -12.47 11.75 10.45
CA GLU A 154 -13.37 10.80 9.79
C GLU A 154 -14.43 10.21 10.76
N GLU A 155 -14.04 9.93 12.00
CA GLU A 155 -14.98 9.44 13.01
C GLU A 155 -15.96 10.52 13.45
N SER A 156 -15.52 11.78 13.54
CA SER A 156 -16.40 12.91 13.87
C SER A 156 -17.37 13.28 12.74
N GLU A 157 -17.01 12.99 11.48
CA GLU A 157 -17.89 13.18 10.32
C GLU A 157 -18.96 12.08 10.20
N LYS A 158 -18.77 10.94 10.87
CA LYS A 158 -19.79 9.89 10.94
C LYS A 158 -20.90 10.37 11.88
N ILE A 159 -21.90 11.02 11.26
CA ILE A 159 -23.19 11.32 11.89
C ILE A 159 -23.70 10.03 12.54
N THR A 160 -24.14 10.14 13.79
CA THR A 160 -24.69 9.00 14.53
C THR A 160 -25.90 8.43 13.79
N ILE A 161 -26.14 7.12 13.92
CA ILE A 161 -27.25 6.44 13.23
C ILE A 161 -28.57 7.13 13.62
N GLU A 162 -28.69 7.57 14.87
CA GLU A 162 -29.83 8.29 15.42
C GLU A 162 -30.07 9.64 14.72
N GLU A 163 -29.02 10.43 14.51
CA GLU A 163 -29.10 11.74 13.86
C GLU A 163 -29.41 11.61 12.36
N GLU A 164 -28.89 10.57 11.69
CA GLU A 164 -29.28 10.24 10.32
C GLU A 164 -30.77 9.85 10.25
N ILE A 165 -31.26 9.03 11.19
CA ILE A 165 -32.68 8.65 11.25
C ILE A 165 -33.57 9.90 11.41
N GLU A 166 -33.23 10.83 12.29
CA GLU A 166 -34.04 12.04 12.50
C GLU A 166 -33.98 13.00 11.30
N ASN A 167 -32.82 13.11 10.63
CA ASN A 167 -32.70 13.81 9.36
C ASN A 167 -33.57 13.19 8.26
N GLN A 168 -33.69 11.86 8.20
CA GLN A 168 -34.57 11.23 7.22
C GLN A 168 -36.05 11.39 7.59
N ARG A 169 -36.41 11.30 8.88
CA ARG A 169 -37.80 11.53 9.34
C ARG A 169 -38.29 12.94 9.04
N SER A 170 -37.43 13.95 9.21
CA SER A 170 -37.78 15.34 8.86
C SER A 170 -37.93 15.56 7.35
N LYS A 171 -37.20 14.82 6.52
CA LYS A 171 -37.32 14.85 5.05
C LYS A 171 -38.54 14.10 4.52
N THR A 172 -39.07 13.12 5.25
CA THR A 172 -40.24 12.34 4.80
C THR A 172 -41.54 13.14 4.97
N THR A 173 -42.11 13.62 3.86
CA THR A 173 -43.35 14.42 3.86
C THR A 173 -44.64 13.57 3.91
N SER A 174 -44.60 12.32 3.44
CA SER A 174 -45.77 11.42 3.42
C SER A 174 -45.45 10.09 4.10
N SER A 175 -46.41 9.59 4.88
CA SER A 175 -46.35 8.28 5.54
C SER A 175 -47.53 7.44 5.07
N THR A 176 -47.24 6.28 4.48
CA THR A 176 -48.25 5.28 4.14
C THR A 176 -48.39 4.32 5.32
N PRO A 177 -49.59 4.10 5.87
CA PRO A 177 -49.77 3.13 6.95
C PRO A 177 -49.38 1.74 6.46
N MET A 178 -48.47 1.09 7.19
CA MET A 178 -47.98 -0.25 6.84
C MET A 178 -49.08 -1.28 7.12
N THR A 179 -49.80 -1.72 6.09
CA THR A 179 -50.72 -2.85 6.17
C THR A 179 -49.98 -4.17 5.89
N THR A 180 -50.53 -5.30 6.32
CA THR A 180 -49.92 -6.62 6.14
C THR A 180 -49.73 -6.97 4.66
N GLU A 181 -50.71 -6.65 3.82
CA GLU A 181 -50.66 -6.86 2.37
C GLU A 181 -49.55 -6.03 1.70
N LEU A 182 -49.45 -4.75 2.06
CA LEU A 182 -48.40 -3.85 1.55
C LEU A 182 -47.01 -4.32 1.99
N PHE A 183 -46.87 -4.79 3.23
CA PHE A 183 -45.63 -5.35 3.74
C PHE A 183 -45.21 -6.61 2.98
N MET A 184 -46.15 -7.51 2.68
CA MET A 184 -45.85 -8.71 1.89
C MET A 184 -45.38 -8.35 0.47
N GLN A 185 -46.04 -7.40 -0.19
CA GLN A 185 -45.62 -6.91 -1.51
C GLN A 185 -44.24 -6.23 -1.47
N TRP A 186 -43.95 -5.45 -0.42
CA TRP A 186 -42.63 -4.86 -0.23
C TRP A 186 -41.56 -5.94 0.02
N LYS A 187 -41.89 -6.97 0.82
CA LYS A 187 -40.97 -8.06 1.15
C LYS A 187 -40.62 -8.88 -0.10
N THR A 188 -41.61 -9.24 -0.93
CA THR A 188 -41.35 -9.96 -2.18
C THR A 188 -40.47 -9.13 -3.10
N LYS A 189 -40.80 -7.84 -3.28
CA LYS A 189 -39.98 -6.91 -4.07
C LYS A 189 -38.53 -6.83 -3.56
N LYS A 190 -38.32 -6.73 -2.25
CA LYS A 190 -36.97 -6.67 -1.65
C LYS A 190 -36.19 -7.97 -1.79
N MET A 191 -36.88 -9.10 -1.71
CA MET A 191 -36.28 -10.42 -1.95
C MET A 191 -35.82 -10.56 -3.40
N GLU A 192 -36.67 -10.18 -4.36
CA GLU A 192 -36.33 -10.19 -5.79
C GLU A 192 -35.16 -9.24 -6.09
N GLU A 193 -35.16 -8.02 -5.57
CA GLU A 193 -34.03 -7.07 -5.70
C GLU A 193 -32.72 -7.66 -5.16
N ARG A 194 -32.78 -8.35 -4.01
CA ARG A 194 -31.62 -9.01 -3.40
C ARG A 194 -31.12 -10.18 -4.25
N GLU A 195 -32.03 -10.99 -4.77
CA GLU A 195 -31.67 -12.14 -5.63
C GLU A 195 -31.05 -11.66 -6.95
N VAL A 196 -31.59 -10.62 -7.57
CA VAL A 196 -31.01 -10.01 -8.77
C VAL A 196 -29.61 -9.45 -8.48
N SER A 197 -29.43 -8.76 -7.36
CA SER A 197 -28.11 -8.25 -6.95
C SER A 197 -27.09 -9.37 -6.72
N LEU A 198 -27.49 -10.45 -6.04
CA LEU A 198 -26.64 -11.61 -5.81
C LEU A 198 -26.33 -12.36 -7.11
N ALA A 199 -27.29 -12.52 -8.00
CA ALA A 199 -27.10 -13.13 -9.32
C ALA A 199 -26.13 -12.31 -10.17
N ALA A 200 -26.25 -10.96 -10.14
CA ALA A 200 -25.31 -10.06 -10.82
C ALA A 200 -23.88 -10.18 -10.25
N GLN A 201 -23.73 -10.20 -8.92
CA GLN A 201 -22.42 -10.42 -8.28
C GLN A 201 -21.83 -11.79 -8.63
N ARG A 202 -22.64 -12.85 -8.67
CA ARG A 202 -22.19 -14.19 -9.09
C ARG A 202 -21.77 -14.19 -10.56
N ALA A 203 -22.53 -13.54 -11.44
CA ALA A 203 -22.19 -13.44 -12.85
C ALA A 203 -20.90 -12.64 -13.09
N ASP A 204 -20.66 -11.58 -12.32
CA ASP A 204 -19.41 -10.82 -12.36
C ASP A 204 -18.21 -11.67 -11.91
N ARG A 205 -18.34 -12.39 -10.80
CA ARG A 205 -17.32 -13.33 -10.33
C ARG A 205 -17.05 -14.45 -11.34
N ALA A 206 -18.09 -14.94 -12.01
CA ALA A 206 -17.97 -15.96 -13.05
C ALA A 206 -17.21 -15.44 -14.28
N LYS A 207 -17.45 -14.18 -14.69
CA LYS A 207 -16.71 -13.56 -15.80
C LYS A 207 -15.25 -13.28 -15.47
N ASN A 208 -14.95 -13.05 -14.19
CA ASN A 208 -13.61 -12.72 -13.72
C ASN A 208 -12.83 -13.94 -13.21
N ASP A 209 -13.34 -15.17 -13.39
CA ASP A 209 -12.77 -16.43 -12.89
C ASP A 209 -12.49 -16.42 -11.37
N ARG A 210 -13.31 -15.71 -10.59
CA ARG A 210 -13.21 -15.59 -9.12
C ARG A 210 -14.34 -16.33 -8.40
N MET A 211 -14.83 -17.41 -9.00
CA MET A 211 -15.86 -18.26 -8.40
C MET A 211 -15.26 -19.06 -7.25
N SER A 212 -16.01 -19.23 -6.16
CA SER A 212 -15.55 -20.12 -5.09
C SER A 212 -15.57 -21.58 -5.55
N GLY A 213 -14.72 -22.44 -4.98
CA GLY A 213 -14.72 -23.87 -5.34
C GLY A 213 -16.09 -24.55 -5.20
N ARG A 214 -16.88 -24.15 -4.19
CA ARG A 214 -18.27 -24.62 -4.03
C ARG A 214 -19.18 -24.14 -5.16
N GLU A 215 -19.02 -22.90 -5.62
CA GLU A 215 -19.83 -22.35 -6.72
C GLU A 215 -19.48 -23.04 -8.05
N LEU A 216 -18.19 -23.28 -8.31
CA LEU A 216 -17.70 -24.04 -9.46
C LEU A 216 -18.25 -25.48 -9.44
N PHE A 217 -18.20 -26.14 -8.28
CA PHE A 217 -18.73 -27.50 -8.11
C PHE A 217 -20.25 -27.58 -8.33
N LEU A 218 -20.99 -26.57 -7.89
CA LEU A 218 -22.44 -26.51 -8.13
C LEU A 218 -22.79 -26.19 -9.59
N SER A 219 -21.93 -25.46 -10.32
CA SER A 219 -22.14 -25.21 -11.75
C SER A 219 -21.77 -26.41 -12.61
N ASP A 220 -20.67 -27.08 -12.30
CA ASP A 220 -20.22 -28.26 -13.01
C ASP A 220 -19.39 -29.16 -12.09
N ALA A 221 -20.06 -30.12 -11.47
CA ALA A 221 -19.42 -31.09 -10.59
C ALA A 221 -18.47 -32.02 -11.35
N SER A 222 -18.60 -32.15 -12.68
CA SER A 222 -17.76 -33.04 -13.49
C SER A 222 -16.36 -32.50 -13.75
N LEU A 223 -16.12 -31.21 -13.48
CA LEU A 223 -14.79 -30.60 -13.52
C LEU A 223 -13.93 -30.97 -12.30
N PHE A 224 -14.55 -31.54 -11.25
CA PHE A 224 -13.88 -31.96 -10.02
C PHE A 224 -13.81 -33.48 -9.99
N VAL A 225 -12.84 -34.03 -10.71
CA VAL A 225 -12.51 -35.45 -10.67
C VAL A 225 -11.27 -35.60 -9.81
N ASP A 226 -11.38 -36.35 -8.72
CA ASP A 226 -10.23 -36.73 -7.92
C ASP A 226 -9.26 -37.54 -8.79
N ASP A 227 -7.97 -37.18 -8.76
CA ASP A 227 -6.98 -37.98 -9.48
C ASP A 227 -6.89 -39.39 -8.85
N ALA A 228 -6.56 -40.39 -9.67
CA ALA A 228 -6.53 -41.78 -9.22
C ALA A 228 -5.39 -42.10 -8.22
N GLU A 229 -4.45 -41.17 -8.02
CA GLU A 229 -3.24 -41.29 -7.21
C GLU A 229 -3.36 -40.51 -5.88
N ALA A 230 -4.40 -39.69 -5.71
CA ALA A 230 -4.73 -38.95 -4.50
C ALA A 230 -5.14 -39.85 -3.32
N TYR A 231 -5.30 -41.14 -3.59
CA TYR A 231 -5.52 -42.19 -2.60
C TYR A 231 -4.22 -42.91 -2.18
N GLU A 232 -3.02 -42.50 -2.64
CA GLU A 232 -1.80 -43.05 -2.06
C GLU A 232 -1.70 -42.61 -0.60
N ALA A 233 -1.82 -43.59 0.31
CA ALA A 233 -1.72 -43.38 1.74
C ALA A 233 -0.37 -42.71 2.06
N TYR A 234 -0.42 -41.43 2.39
CA TYR A 234 0.75 -40.61 2.72
C TYR A 234 1.58 -41.32 3.81
N HIS A 235 2.70 -41.92 3.42
CA HIS A 235 3.63 -42.52 4.36
C HIS A 235 4.47 -41.40 4.96
N ARG A 236 4.02 -40.90 6.11
CA ARG A 236 4.81 -39.97 6.93
C ARG A 236 6.04 -40.73 7.41
N GLU A 237 7.19 -40.47 6.81
CA GLU A 237 8.46 -40.94 7.35
C GLU A 237 8.65 -40.31 8.73
N GLU A 238 8.67 -41.14 9.78
CA GLU A 238 9.09 -40.67 11.10
C GLU A 238 10.59 -40.40 11.04
N PRO A 239 11.07 -39.22 11.48
CA PRO A 239 12.48 -38.90 11.43
C PRO A 239 13.27 -39.90 12.27
N GLU A 240 14.30 -40.51 11.67
CA GLU A 240 15.23 -41.40 12.38
C GLU A 240 15.87 -40.62 13.53
N ASP A 241 15.65 -41.11 14.74
CA ASP A 241 16.26 -40.62 15.97
C ASP A 241 17.77 -40.80 15.84
N THR A 242 18.47 -39.70 15.55
CA THR A 242 19.93 -39.70 15.48
C THR A 242 20.44 -39.81 16.91
N GLU A 243 20.66 -41.05 17.34
CA GLU A 243 21.40 -41.37 18.57
C GLU A 243 22.78 -40.69 18.50
N GLN A 244 22.87 -39.54 19.17
CA GLN A 244 24.12 -38.85 19.43
C GLN A 244 25.00 -39.74 20.31
N LYS A 245 26.18 -40.06 19.80
CA LYS A 245 27.27 -40.68 20.54
C LYS A 245 28.35 -39.66 20.84
#